data_AF-A0A368TLA1-F1
#
_entry.id   AF-A0A368TLA1-F1
#
_cell.length_a   1.000
_cell.length_b   1.000
_cell.length_c   1.000
_cell.angle_alpha   90.00
_cell.angle_beta   90.00
_cell.angle_gamma   90.00
#
_symmetry.space_group_name_H-M   'P 1'
#
loop_
_entity.id
_entity.type
_entity.pdbx_description
1 polymer ?
#
loop_
_entity_poly.entity_id
_entity_poly.type
_entity_poly.pdbx_seq_one_letter_code
_entity_poly.pdbx_strand_id
1 'polypeptide(L)'
;MDEEYGKFPSDWEKISDKPLEYRKKVGLFEIIARVDEKLCDKCEERHPGYVFKTLDSSGNDVENSEVYWCPMCGGMSPENYEKFVRSEFLYAGGD
;
A
#
# COMPACT_ATOMS: atom_id res chain seq x y z
N MET A 1 -20.88 4.27 -2.65
CA MET A 1 -19.70 4.49 -1.79
C MET A 1 -19.21 3.09 -1.51
N ASP A 2 -18.16 2.55 -2.12
CA ASP A 2 -16.82 3.11 -2.34
C ASP A 2 -16.09 2.30 -3.44
N GLU A 3 -16.44 2.52 -4.71
CA GLU A 3 -15.80 1.82 -5.86
C GLU A 3 -14.68 2.63 -6.51
N GLU A 4 -14.41 3.86 -6.03
CA GLU A 4 -13.57 4.83 -6.75
C GLU A 4 -12.06 4.74 -6.45
N TYR A 5 -11.61 3.91 -5.51
CA TYR A 5 -10.19 3.90 -5.09
C TYR A 5 -9.42 2.62 -5.45
N GLY A 6 -9.97 1.78 -6.33
CA GLY A 6 -9.31 0.55 -6.80
C GLY A 6 -9.74 -0.71 -6.06
N LYS A 7 -9.65 -1.85 -6.74
CA LYS A 7 -10.06 -3.15 -6.19
C LYS A 7 -8.96 -3.70 -5.30
N PHE A 8 -9.17 -3.66 -3.99
CA PHE A 8 -8.37 -4.47 -3.07
C PHE A 8 -8.69 -5.95 -3.31
N PRO A 9 -7.68 -6.82 -3.42
CA PRO A 9 -7.90 -8.26 -3.40
C PRO A 9 -8.67 -8.65 -2.13
N SER A 10 -9.52 -9.68 -2.23
CA SER A 10 -10.38 -10.15 -1.12
C SER A 10 -9.63 -10.64 0.12
N ASP A 11 -8.32 -10.84 0.01
CA ASP A 11 -7.42 -11.27 1.08
C ASP A 11 -6.88 -10.10 1.92
N TRP A 12 -7.23 -8.86 1.56
CA TRP A 12 -6.96 -7.68 2.38
C TRP A 12 -8.07 -7.49 3.42
N GLU A 13 -7.67 -7.27 4.66
CA GLU A 13 -8.59 -7.00 5.76
C GLU A 13 -8.80 -5.50 5.90
N LYS A 14 -10.06 -5.07 5.92
CA LYS A 14 -10.41 -3.68 6.23
C LYS A 14 -10.40 -3.50 7.75
N ILE A 15 -9.53 -2.62 8.24
CA ILE A 15 -9.31 -2.38 9.66
C ILE A 15 -10.12 -1.19 10.16
N SER A 16 -10.26 -0.16 9.33
CA SER A 16 -10.95 1.08 9.70
C SER A 16 -11.67 1.68 8.50
N ASP A 17 -12.82 2.30 8.77
CA ASP A 17 -13.61 3.06 7.79
C ASP A 17 -13.20 4.54 7.70
N LYS A 18 -12.70 5.13 8.80
CA LYS A 18 -12.35 6.57 8.89
C LYS A 18 -11.18 6.80 9.88
N PRO A 19 -9.94 7.01 9.42
CA PRO A 19 -9.51 6.95 8.02
C PRO A 19 -9.65 5.52 7.46
N LEU A 20 -9.85 5.42 6.14
CA LEU A 20 -9.98 4.13 5.48
C LEU A 20 -8.62 3.43 5.47
N GLU A 21 -8.54 2.26 6.10
CA GLU A 21 -7.31 1.48 6.26
C GLU A 21 -7.56 0.02 5.95
N TYR A 22 -6.70 -0.55 5.12
CA TYR A 22 -6.62 -1.96 4.82
C TYR A 22 -5.26 -2.51 5.21
N ARG A 23 -5.23 -3.76 5.66
CA ARG A 23 -3.99 -4.46 5.98
C ARG A 23 -3.96 -5.84 5.34
N LYS A 24 -2.76 -6.32 5.08
CA LYS A 24 -2.53 -7.68 4.60
C LYS A 24 -1.21 -8.22 5.10
N LYS A 25 -1.23 -9.46 5.59
CA LYS A 25 0.00 -10.18 5.96
C LYS A 25 0.61 -10.87 4.75
N VAL A 26 1.93 -10.74 4.61
CA VAL A 26 2.73 -11.31 3.52
C VAL A 26 3.99 -11.93 4.13
N GLY A 27 3.90 -13.21 4.47
CA GLY A 27 4.98 -13.91 5.18
C GLY A 27 5.20 -13.30 6.57
N LEU A 28 6.40 -12.78 6.81
CA LEU A 28 6.79 -12.09 8.04
C LEU A 28 6.44 -10.60 8.06
N PHE A 29 5.96 -10.05 6.94
CA PHE A 29 5.68 -8.63 6.77
C PHE A 29 4.17 -8.34 6.82
N GLU A 30 3.82 -7.11 7.17
CA GLU A 30 2.46 -6.60 7.08
C GLU A 30 2.42 -5.38 6.17
N ILE A 31 1.57 -5.41 5.15
CA ILE A 31 1.32 -4.30 4.26
C ILE A 31 0.13 -3.51 4.82
N ILE A 32 0.29 -2.20 4.90
CA ILE A 32 -0.75 -1.25 5.27
C ILE A 32 -1.06 -0.40 4.03
N ALA A 33 -2.34 -0.22 3.73
CA ALA A 33 -2.83 0.73 2.75
C ALA A 33 -3.83 1.66 3.41
N ARG A 34 -3.50 2.94 3.50
CA ARG A 34 -4.37 3.96 4.10
C ARG A 34 -4.72 5.03 3.08
N VAL A 35 -5.92 5.58 3.16
CA VAL A 35 -6.26 6.77 2.37
C VAL A 35 -5.61 7.99 3.00
N ASP A 36 -4.84 8.72 2.20
CA ASP A 36 -4.18 9.97 2.59
C ASP A 36 -4.12 10.92 1.37
N GLU A 37 -4.08 12.22 1.62
CA GLU A 37 -3.92 13.22 0.56
C GLU A 37 -2.44 13.55 0.35
N LYS A 38 -1.91 13.20 -0.82
CA LYS A 38 -0.52 13.49 -1.21
C LYS A 38 -0.47 14.22 -2.55
N LEU A 39 0.59 14.99 -2.75
CA LEU A 39 0.94 15.56 -4.05
C LEU A 39 1.42 14.43 -4.96
N CYS A 40 0.79 14.25 -6.12
CA CYS A 40 1.25 13.29 -7.11
C CYS A 40 2.33 13.92 -8.00
N ASP A 41 3.50 13.29 -8.12
CA ASP A 41 4.59 13.79 -8.99
C ASP A 41 4.25 13.76 -10.50
N LYS A 42 3.20 13.04 -10.92
CA LYS A 42 2.82 12.90 -12.33
C LYS A 42 1.85 13.98 -12.81
N CYS A 43 0.80 14.27 -12.03
CA CYS A 43 -0.15 15.34 -12.36
C CYS A 43 0.14 16.65 -11.63
N GLU A 44 1.11 16.67 -10.70
CA GLU A 44 1.48 17.84 -9.90
C GLU A 44 0.29 18.40 -9.08
N GLU A 45 -0.70 17.56 -8.82
CA GLU A 45 -1.92 17.88 -8.08
C GLU A 45 -2.05 17.02 -6.81
N ARG A 46 -2.74 17.58 -5.80
CA ARG A 46 -3.05 16.87 -4.55
C ARG A 46 -4.38 16.15 -4.68
N HIS A 47 -4.36 14.85 -4.43
CA HIS A 47 -5.56 14.03 -4.44
C HIS A 47 -5.56 13.03 -3.27
N PRO A 48 -6.75 12.68 -2.74
CA PRO A 48 -6.86 11.52 -1.86
C PRO A 48 -6.50 10.26 -2.64
N GLY A 49 -5.59 9.45 -2.11
CA GLY A 49 -5.16 8.20 -2.71
C GLY A 49 -4.66 7.23 -1.65
N TYR A 50 -4.20 6.05 -2.08
CA TYR A 50 -3.68 5.06 -1.13
C TYR A 50 -2.19 5.27 -0.91
N VAL A 51 -1.80 5.42 0.34
CA VAL A 51 -0.41 5.32 0.78
C VAL A 51 -0.20 3.92 1.29
N PHE A 52 0.64 3.17 0.58
CA PHE A 52 1.10 1.84 0.98
C PHE A 52 2.34 1.96 1.84
N LYS A 53 2.47 1.09 2.83
CA LYS A 53 3.63 0.98 3.71
C LYS A 53 3.82 -0.47 4.13
N THR A 54 5.05 -0.88 4.39
CA THR A 54 5.35 -2.24 4.86
C THR A 54 5.92 -2.18 6.27
N LEU A 55 5.43 -3.08 7.14
CA LEU A 55 5.95 -3.34 8.47
C LEU A 55 6.72 -4.65 8.50
N ASP A 56 7.81 -4.72 9.27
CA ASP A 56 8.53 -5.95 9.58
C ASP A 56 7.80 -6.82 10.62
N SER A 57 8.33 -8.01 10.93
CA SER A 57 7.71 -8.96 11.87
C SER A 57 7.49 -8.43 13.29
N SER A 58 8.23 -7.40 13.66
CA SER A 58 8.18 -6.70 14.95
C SER A 58 7.21 -5.51 14.92
N GLY A 59 6.61 -5.22 13.76
CA GLY A 59 5.70 -4.10 13.56
C GLY A 59 6.37 -2.75 13.34
N ASN A 60 7.69 -2.70 13.06
CA ASN A 60 8.34 -1.44 12.69
C ASN A 60 8.25 -1.20 11.19
N ASP A 61 8.31 0.06 10.81
CA ASP A 61 8.30 0.46 9.41
C ASP A 61 9.58 0.01 8.69
N VAL A 62 9.40 -0.65 7.55
CA VAL A 62 10.50 -0.94 6.64
C VAL A 62 10.88 0.37 5.93
N GLU A 63 12.15 0.74 6.02
CA GLU A 63 12.67 1.97 5.43
C GLU A 63 12.44 2.00 3.91
N ASN A 64 12.08 3.17 3.37
CA ASN A 64 11.80 3.39 1.95
C ASN A 64 10.67 2.52 1.35
N SER A 65 9.81 1.93 2.19
CA SER A 65 8.65 1.16 1.71
C SER A 65 7.40 2.00 1.40
N GLU A 66 7.35 3.28 1.81
CA GLU A 66 6.17 4.11 1.58
C GLU A 66 5.99 4.44 0.09
N VAL A 67 4.84 4.09 -0.49
CA VAL A 67 4.50 4.39 -1.89
C VAL A 67 3.09 4.96 -1.98
N TYR A 68 2.94 6.07 -2.70
CA TYR A 68 1.64 6.69 -2.96
C TYR A 68 1.07 6.22 -4.30
N TRP A 69 -0.20 5.81 -4.26
CA TRP A 69 -1.03 5.53 -5.43
C TRP A 69 -2.01 6.68 -5.65
N CYS A 70 -1.84 7.36 -6.78
CA CYS A 70 -2.75 8.39 -7.24
C CYS A 70 -3.92 7.75 -8.01
N PRO A 71 -5.18 8.07 -7.68
CA PRO A 71 -6.33 7.54 -8.42
C PRO A 71 -6.43 8.07 -9.86
N MET A 72 -5.95 9.29 -10.11
CA MET A 72 -6.05 9.96 -11.42
C MET A 72 -4.98 9.49 -12.40
N CYS A 73 -3.74 9.41 -11.94
CA CYS A 73 -2.59 9.00 -12.77
C CYS A 73 -2.35 7.49 -12.76
N GLY A 74 -3.04 6.76 -11.90
CA GLY A 74 -2.64 5.43 -11.48
C GLY A 74 -1.33 5.45 -10.68
N GLY A 75 -0.77 4.27 -10.48
CA GLY A 75 0.43 4.08 -9.68
C GLY A 75 0.62 2.62 -9.33
N MET A 76 1.29 2.35 -8.21
CA MET A 76 1.42 1.00 -7.69
C MET A 76 0.08 0.54 -7.08
N SER A 77 -0.68 -0.25 -7.84
CA SER A 77 -1.92 -0.87 -7.36
C SER A 77 -1.67 -1.78 -6.16
N PRO A 78 -2.69 -2.09 -5.31
CA PRO A 78 -2.52 -2.99 -4.17
C PRO A 78 -1.85 -4.32 -4.52
N GLU A 79 -2.24 -4.93 -5.65
CA GLU A 79 -1.64 -6.19 -6.14
C GLU A 79 -0.17 -6.03 -6.55
N ASN A 80 0.18 -4.90 -7.19
CA ASN A 80 1.55 -4.64 -7.61
C ASN A 80 2.45 -4.32 -6.41
N TYR A 81 1.94 -3.61 -5.41
CA TYR A 81 2.66 -3.36 -4.17
C TYR A 81 2.90 -4.66 -3.41
N GLU A 82 1.90 -5.56 -3.35
CA GLU A 82 2.09 -6.89 -2.77
C GLU A 82 3.18 -7.69 -3.49
N LYS A 83 3.19 -7.68 -4.84
CA LYS A 83 4.25 -8.34 -5.63
C LYS A 83 5.62 -7.74 -5.34
N PHE A 84 5.73 -6.42 -5.23
CA PHE A 84 6.95 -5.73 -4.83
C PHE A 84 7.43 -6.19 -3.45
N VAL A 85 6.56 -6.22 -2.44
CA VAL A 85 6.93 -6.65 -1.08
C VAL A 85 7.40 -8.10 -1.07
N ARG A 86 6.72 -8.99 -1.80
CA ARG A 86 7.16 -10.38 -1.94
C ARG A 86 8.54 -10.45 -2.59
N SER A 87 8.78 -9.73 -3.68
CA SER A 87 10.07 -9.73 -4.38
C SER A 87 11.21 -9.18 -3.52
N GLU A 88 11.05 -7.94 -3.06
CA GLU A 88 12.14 -7.18 -2.45
C GLU A 88 12.42 -7.57 -1.00
N PHE A 89 11.43 -8.05 -0.25
CA PHE A 89 11.61 -8.32 1.18
C PHE A 89 11.57 -9.80 1.55
N LEU A 90 10.85 -10.64 0.80
CA LEU A 90 10.86 -12.09 1.05
C LEU A 90 11.95 -12.82 0.25
N TYR A 91 12.24 -12.39 -0.99
CA TYR A 91 13.18 -13.12 -1.85
C TYR A 91 14.56 -12.48 -1.95
N ALA A 92 14.72 -11.17 -1.72
CA ALA A 92 16.04 -10.52 -1.75
C ALA A 92 16.94 -10.83 -0.53
N GLY A 93 16.41 -11.50 0.50
CA GLY A 93 17.17 -11.94 1.67
C GLY A 93 17.84 -13.31 1.54
N GLY A 94 17.89 -13.89 0.33
CA GLY A 94 18.47 -15.20 0.07
C GLY A 94 19.58 -15.17 -0.98
N ASP A 95 20.79 -14.80 -0.56
CA ASP A 95 22.06 -15.44 -0.98
C ASP A 95 23.14 -15.20 0.10
#